data_AF-F9UE69-F1
#
_entry.id   AF-F9UE69-F1
#
_cell.length_a   1.000
_cell.length_b   1.000
_cell.length_c   1.000
_cell.angle_alpha   90.00
_cell.angle_beta   90.00
_cell.angle_gamma   90.00
#
_symmetry.space_group_name_H-M   'P 1'
#
loop_
_entity.id
_entity.type
_entity.pdbx_description
1 polymer ?
#
loop_
_entity_poly.entity_id
_entity_poly.type
_entity_poly.pdbx_seq_one_letter_code
_entity_poly.pdbx_strand_id
1 'polypeptide(L)'
;MTIKIRARTAIAFFGIWIGILYAGSDHPPPIGFWWLVALVFVCAVAVYVRLPDYASWSSRRRPGRARRVLRDGLLAGLVVGLVPLMLPFTGEPTTAPASVTLILIWLATLSALGILNAVLVYVIAVVVPSESRAMTKP
;
A
#
# COMPACT_ATOMS: atom_id res chain seq x y z
N MET A 1 -11.64 15.08 -6.92
CA MET A 1 -10.25 14.73 -7.31
C MET A 1 -10.32 14.12 -8.70
N THR A 2 -9.50 14.56 -9.64
CA THR A 2 -9.61 14.10 -11.04
C THR A 2 -9.08 12.68 -11.20
N ILE A 3 -9.60 11.95 -12.18
CA ILE A 3 -9.15 10.60 -12.56
C ILE A 3 -7.64 10.59 -12.88
N LYS A 4 -7.16 11.64 -13.56
CA LYS A 4 -5.75 11.81 -13.94
C LYS A 4 -4.81 11.81 -12.73
N ILE A 5 -5.15 12.53 -11.66
CA ILE A 5 -4.30 12.58 -10.45
C ILE A 5 -4.29 11.21 -9.76
N ARG A 6 -5.47 10.57 -9.62
CA ARG A 6 -5.57 9.24 -9.02
C ARG A 6 -4.70 8.23 -9.74
N ALA A 7 -4.77 8.21 -11.08
CA ALA A 7 -3.98 7.31 -11.92
C ALA A 7 -2.48 7.57 -11.76
N ARG A 8 -2.04 8.84 -11.82
CA ARG A 8 -0.63 9.21 -11.64
C ARG A 8 -0.08 8.76 -10.28
N THR A 9 -0.81 9.00 -9.20
CA THR A 9 -0.39 8.57 -7.85
C THR A 9 -0.29 7.05 -7.75
N ALA A 10 -1.26 6.30 -8.30
CA ALA A 10 -1.23 4.84 -8.30
C ALA A 10 -0.10 4.27 -9.17
N ILE A 11 0.14 4.83 -10.35
CA ILE A 11 1.24 4.44 -11.25
C ILE A 11 2.59 4.72 -10.61
N ALA A 12 2.76 5.90 -9.98
CA ALA A 12 3.99 6.24 -9.26
C ALA A 12 4.22 5.29 -8.08
N PHE A 13 3.18 5.01 -7.30
CA PHE A 13 3.24 4.03 -6.21
C PHE A 13 3.67 2.65 -6.72
N PHE A 14 3.04 2.16 -7.79
CA PHE A 14 3.39 0.89 -8.41
C PHE A 14 4.85 0.87 -8.87
N GLY A 15 5.26 1.85 -9.69
CA GLY A 15 6.62 1.92 -10.23
C GLY A 15 7.71 2.00 -9.17
N ILE A 16 7.50 2.81 -8.12
CA ILE A 16 8.44 2.93 -7.00
C ILE A 16 8.60 1.58 -6.28
N TRP A 17 7.50 0.93 -5.93
CA TRP A 17 7.54 -0.33 -5.20
C TRP A 17 8.11 -1.47 -6.04
N ILE A 18 7.77 -1.56 -7.33
CA ILE A 18 8.40 -2.53 -8.24
C ILE A 18 9.90 -2.28 -8.34
N GLY A 19 10.33 -1.02 -8.47
CA GLY A 19 11.76 -0.68 -8.51
C GLY A 19 12.51 -1.08 -7.23
N ILE A 20 11.94 -0.78 -6.06
CA ILE A 20 12.53 -1.17 -4.76
C ILE A 20 12.63 -2.69 -4.63
N LEU A 21 11.55 -3.41 -4.92
CA LEU A 21 11.53 -4.87 -4.82
C LEU A 21 12.50 -5.51 -5.81
N TYR A 22 12.56 -4.99 -7.04
CA TYR A 22 13.47 -5.48 -8.06
C TYR A 22 14.93 -5.25 -7.65
N ALA A 23 15.27 -4.07 -7.13
CA ALA A 23 16.62 -3.75 -6.64
C ALA A 23 17.06 -4.63 -5.45
N GLY A 24 16.11 -5.16 -4.67
CA GLY A 24 16.37 -6.10 -3.59
C GLY A 24 16.29 -7.58 -3.98
N SER A 25 16.04 -7.89 -5.26
CA SER A 25 15.89 -9.27 -5.75
C SER A 25 17.14 -9.77 -6.46
N ASP A 26 17.34 -11.09 -6.47
CA ASP A 26 18.36 -11.74 -7.29
C ASP A 26 18.12 -11.50 -8.80
N HIS A 27 19.17 -11.61 -9.61
CA HIS A 27 19.09 -11.40 -11.06
C HIS A 27 19.51 -12.66 -11.82
N PRO A 28 18.63 -13.25 -12.66
CA PRO A 28 17.25 -12.86 -12.94
C PRO A 28 16.31 -13.10 -11.75
N PRO A 29 15.21 -12.32 -11.60
CA PRO A 29 14.30 -12.47 -10.48
C PRO A 29 13.65 -13.86 -10.50
N PRO A 30 13.52 -14.52 -9.33
CA PRO A 30 12.93 -15.85 -9.23
C PRO A 30 11.45 -15.81 -9.62
N ILE A 31 10.88 -16.96 -10.00
CA ILE A 31 9.46 -17.07 -10.38
C ILE A 31 8.51 -16.50 -9.31
N GLY A 32 8.88 -16.63 -8.03
CA GLY A 32 8.11 -16.08 -6.90
C GLY A 32 8.00 -14.55 -6.89
N PHE A 33 8.91 -13.84 -7.57
CA PHE A 33 8.86 -12.38 -7.70
C PHE A 33 7.58 -11.89 -8.39
N TRP A 34 7.05 -12.65 -9.35
CA TRP A 34 5.84 -12.28 -10.07
C TRP A 34 4.60 -12.20 -9.17
N TRP A 35 4.55 -12.97 -8.08
CA TRP A 35 3.50 -12.85 -7.06
C TRP A 35 3.59 -11.50 -6.33
N LEU A 36 4.80 -11.00 -6.07
CA LEU A 36 5.00 -9.68 -5.50
C LEU A 36 4.55 -8.58 -6.47
N VAL A 37 4.83 -8.73 -7.77
CA VAL A 37 4.34 -7.79 -8.80
C VAL A 37 2.82 -7.71 -8.78
N ALA A 38 2.13 -8.85 -8.77
CA ALA A 38 0.67 -8.92 -8.70
C ALA A 38 0.13 -8.28 -7.41
N LEU A 39 0.76 -8.55 -6.27
CA LEU A 39 0.40 -7.95 -4.99
C LEU A 39 0.55 -6.42 -5.01
N VAL A 40 1.66 -5.90 -5.53
CA VAL A 40 1.89 -4.45 -5.65
C VAL A 40 0.88 -3.81 -6.60
N PHE A 41 0.47 -4.51 -7.66
CA PHE A 41 -0.60 -4.06 -8.54
C PHE A 41 -1.94 -3.91 -7.79
N VAL A 42 -2.32 -4.91 -6.98
CA VAL A 42 -3.53 -4.83 -6.14
C VAL A 42 -3.44 -3.66 -5.15
N CYS A 43 -2.27 -3.44 -4.53
CA CYS A 43 -2.05 -2.29 -3.65
C CYS A 43 -2.19 -0.96 -4.41
N ALA A 44 -1.67 -0.86 -5.64
CA ALA A 44 -1.80 0.34 -6.47
C ALA A 44 -3.28 0.63 -6.83
N VAL A 45 -4.07 -0.41 -7.13
CA VAL A 45 -5.51 -0.29 -7.32
C VAL A 45 -6.19 0.19 -6.04
N ALA A 46 -5.82 -0.35 -4.88
CA ALA A 46 -6.34 0.12 -3.59
C ALA A 46 -6.03 1.60 -3.34
N VAL A 47 -4.82 2.06 -3.65
CA VAL A 47 -4.44 3.49 -3.61
C VAL A 47 -5.32 4.31 -4.55
N TYR A 48 -5.49 3.88 -5.80
CA TYR A 48 -6.35 4.55 -6.77
C TYR A 48 -7.78 4.73 -6.25
N VAL A 49 -8.35 3.67 -5.65
CA VAL A 49 -9.71 3.64 -5.10
C VAL A 49 -9.83 4.51 -3.86
N ARG A 50 -8.86 4.49 -2.94
CA ARG A 50 -8.96 5.19 -1.64
C ARG A 50 -8.59 6.67 -1.66
N LEU A 51 -7.82 7.12 -2.64
CA LEU A 51 -7.35 8.50 -2.71
C LEU A 51 -8.48 9.57 -2.61
N PRO A 52 -9.64 9.41 -3.28
CA PRO A 52 -10.76 10.35 -3.14
C PRO A 52 -11.36 10.39 -1.73
N ASP A 53 -11.42 9.24 -1.04
CA ASP A 53 -11.93 9.19 0.34
C ASP A 53 -11.06 10.04 1.25
N TYR A 54 -9.74 9.88 1.15
CA TYR A 54 -8.77 10.64 1.94
C TYR A 54 -8.86 12.14 1.65
N ALA A 55 -8.97 12.53 0.38
CA ALA A 55 -9.20 13.93 0.00
C ALA A 55 -10.53 14.47 0.57
N SER A 56 -11.60 13.66 0.54
CA SER A 56 -12.90 14.05 1.10
C SER A 56 -12.86 14.23 2.62
N TRP A 57 -12.15 13.35 3.33
CA TRP A 57 -12.02 13.43 4.79
C TRP A 57 -11.19 14.64 5.23
N SER A 58 -10.16 14.97 4.44
CA SER A 58 -9.36 16.18 4.63
C SER A 58 -10.22 17.44 4.45
N SER A 59 -10.91 17.55 3.31
CA SER A 59 -11.73 18.73 2.96
C SER A 59 -12.89 18.98 3.93
N ARG A 60 -13.59 17.92 4.36
CA ARG A 60 -14.73 18.01 5.27
C ARG A 60 -14.34 18.05 6.76
N ARG A 61 -13.04 18.14 7.07
CA ARG A 61 -12.48 18.09 8.44
C ARG A 61 -13.09 16.96 9.29
N ARG A 62 -13.25 15.76 8.71
CA ARG A 62 -13.97 14.66 9.36
C ARG A 62 -13.30 14.28 10.69
N PRO A 63 -14.05 14.16 11.80
CA PRO A 63 -13.48 13.76 13.08
C PRO A 63 -12.90 12.34 13.00
N GLY A 64 -11.76 12.13 13.67
CA GLY A 64 -11.09 10.83 13.72
C GLY A 64 -10.42 10.38 12.42
N ARG A 65 -10.19 11.28 11.45
CA ARG A 65 -9.54 10.97 10.16
C ARG A 65 -8.18 10.29 10.32
N ALA A 66 -7.34 10.75 11.25
CA ALA A 66 -6.02 10.18 11.50
C ALA A 66 -6.12 8.70 11.92
N ARG A 67 -6.98 8.40 12.90
CA ARG A 67 -7.23 7.01 13.34
C ARG A 67 -7.75 6.11 12.21
N ARG A 68 -8.59 6.63 11.31
CA ARG A 68 -9.06 5.87 10.14
C ARG A 68 -7.92 5.56 9.17
N VAL A 69 -7.05 6.53 8.87
CA VAL A 69 -5.88 6.32 8.00
C VAL A 69 -4.93 5.29 8.61
N LEU A 70 -4.65 5.39 9.92
CA LEU A 70 -3.81 4.41 10.63
C LEU A 70 -4.42 3.01 10.56
N ARG A 71 -5.74 2.87 10.78
CA ARG A 71 -6.43 1.59 10.70
C ARG A 71 -6.42 1.01 9.29
N ASP A 72 -6.68 1.85 8.27
CA ASP A 72 -6.67 1.41 6.88
C ASP A 72 -5.28 0.89 6.49
N GLY A 73 -4.20 1.57 6.93
CA GLY A 73 -2.82 1.11 6.73
C GLY A 73 -2.48 -0.15 7.51
N LEU A 74 -2.88 -0.25 8.78
CA LEU A 74 -2.70 -1.45 9.60
C LEU A 74 -3.35 -2.67 8.95
N LEU A 75 -4.61 -2.55 8.53
CA LEU A 75 -5.35 -3.63 7.90
C LEU A 75 -4.72 -4.02 6.55
N ALA A 76 -4.30 -3.05 5.74
CA ALA A 76 -3.61 -3.33 4.48
C ALA A 76 -2.30 -4.10 4.72
N GLY A 77 -1.50 -3.66 5.70
CA GLY A 77 -0.25 -4.33 6.08
C GLY A 77 -0.46 -5.75 6.61
N LEU A 78 -1.46 -5.96 7.46
CA LEU A 78 -1.83 -7.29 7.95
C LEU A 78 -2.29 -8.21 6.81
N VAL A 79 -3.17 -7.73 5.92
CA VAL A 79 -3.63 -8.53 4.76
C VAL A 79 -2.44 -8.93 3.90
N VAL A 80 -1.57 -7.97 3.55
CA VAL A 80 -0.35 -8.23 2.78
C VAL A 80 0.55 -9.24 3.48
N GLY A 81 0.71 -9.14 4.80
CA GLY A 81 1.57 -10.06 5.55
C GLY A 81 1.00 -11.46 5.76
N LEU A 82 -0.33 -11.58 5.80
CA LEU A 82 -1.02 -12.87 5.96
C LEU A 82 -1.12 -13.64 4.63
N VAL A 83 -1.25 -12.96 3.49
CA VAL A 83 -1.40 -13.62 2.18
C VAL A 83 -0.31 -14.66 1.91
N PRO A 84 1.00 -14.37 2.08
CA PRO A 84 2.05 -15.37 1.90
C PRO A 84 1.89 -16.59 2.81
N LEU A 85 1.43 -16.41 4.05
CA LEU A 85 1.23 -17.50 5.00
C LEU A 85 0.06 -18.43 4.63
N MET A 86 -0.87 -17.95 3.80
CA MET A 86 -2.02 -18.72 3.32
C MET A 86 -1.77 -19.42 1.98
N LEU A 87 -0.70 -19.04 1.27
CA LEU A 87 -0.37 -19.66 -0.01
C LEU A 87 0.34 -21.00 0.26
N PRO A 88 -0.14 -22.11 -0.32
CA PRO A 88 0.58 -23.38 -0.26
C PRO A 88 1.85 -23.23 -1.09
N PHE A 89 2.98 -22.95 -0.44
CA PHE A 89 4.27 -22.97 -1.12
C PHE A 89 4.57 -24.40 -1.56
N THR A 90 4.46 -24.67 -2.85
CA THR A 90 4.74 -25.97 -3.48
C THR A 90 6.24 -26.20 -3.70
N GLY A 91 7.11 -25.55 -2.94
CA GLY A 91 8.56 -25.74 -2.97
C GLY A 91 8.99 -26.62 -1.80
N GLU A 92 9.84 -27.61 -2.07
CA GLU A 92 10.42 -28.49 -1.04
C GLU A 92 10.96 -27.66 0.14
N PRO A 93 10.51 -27.91 1.39
CA PRO A 93 10.95 -27.13 2.53
C PRO A 93 12.37 -27.58 2.91
N THR A 94 13.39 -26.98 2.30
CA THR A 94 14.78 -27.15 2.75
C THR A 94 15.08 -26.29 3.98
N THR A 95 14.19 -25.36 4.33
CA THR A 95 14.29 -24.50 5.52
C THR A 95 13.31 -24.95 6.60
N ALA A 96 13.79 -24.96 7.84
CA ALA A 96 12.96 -25.20 9.02
C ALA A 96 11.73 -24.26 9.04
N PRO A 97 10.57 -24.72 9.56
CA PRO A 97 9.38 -23.89 9.66
C PRO A 97 9.69 -22.60 10.41
N ALA A 98 9.20 -21.47 9.89
CA ALA A 98 9.41 -20.16 10.50
C ALA A 98 8.90 -20.16 11.95
N SER A 99 9.72 -19.69 12.89
CA SER A 99 9.31 -19.56 14.29
C SER A 99 8.17 -18.54 14.43
N VAL A 100 7.32 -18.73 15.44
CA VAL A 100 6.22 -17.80 15.74
C VAL A 100 6.76 -16.37 15.90
N THR A 101 7.92 -16.20 16.52
CA THR A 101 8.59 -14.91 16.68
C THR A 101 8.87 -14.23 15.33
N LEU A 102 9.39 -14.97 14.34
CA LEU A 102 9.67 -14.43 13.01
C LEU A 102 8.38 -14.04 12.29
N ILE A 103 7.32 -14.83 12.42
CA ILE A 103 6.00 -14.51 11.87
C ILE A 103 5.45 -13.22 12.49
N LEU A 104 5.56 -13.05 13.80
CA LEU A 104 5.11 -11.83 14.49
C LEU A 104 5.92 -10.60 14.06
N ILE A 105 7.24 -10.73 13.91
CA ILE A 105 8.10 -9.64 13.40
C ILE A 105 7.70 -9.28 11.97
N TRP A 106 7.49 -10.27 11.10
CA TRP A 106 7.04 -10.07 9.73
C TRP A 106 5.71 -9.29 9.66
N LEU A 107 4.71 -9.74 10.42
CA LEU A 107 3.40 -9.08 10.48
C LEU A 107 3.50 -7.67 11.06
N ALA A 108 4.32 -7.46 12.09
CA ALA A 108 4.54 -6.14 12.66
C ALA A 108 5.21 -5.18 11.68
N THR A 109 6.26 -5.62 10.97
CA THR A 109 6.97 -4.83 9.95
C THR A 109 6.02 -4.44 8.81
N LEU A 110 5.25 -5.39 8.27
CA LEU A 110 4.31 -5.09 7.18
C LEU A 110 3.14 -4.23 7.64
N SER A 111 2.67 -4.39 8.87
CA SER A 111 1.69 -3.49 9.49
C SER A 111 2.22 -2.06 9.59
N ALA A 112 3.47 -1.88 10.04
CA ALA A 112 4.11 -0.58 10.13
C ALA A 112 4.30 0.07 8.75
N LEU A 113 4.74 -0.70 7.75
CA LEU A 113 4.85 -0.25 6.35
C LEU A 113 3.48 0.11 5.76
N GLY A 114 2.43 -0.67 6.07
CA GLY A 114 1.06 -0.38 5.66
C GLY A 114 0.55 0.94 6.24
N ILE A 115 0.81 1.19 7.53
CA ILE A 115 0.53 2.48 8.18
C ILE A 115 1.28 3.62 7.49
N LEU A 116 2.59 3.48 7.27
CA LEU A 116 3.42 4.50 6.64
C LEU A 116 2.91 4.85 5.24
N ASN A 117 2.60 3.83 4.43
CA ASN A 117 2.03 3.99 3.10
C ASN A 117 0.67 4.70 3.13
N ALA A 118 -0.24 4.30 4.03
CA ALA A 118 -1.54 4.94 4.15
C ALA A 118 -1.42 6.42 4.55
N VAL A 119 -0.50 6.75 5.47
CA VAL A 119 -0.20 8.12 5.87
C VAL A 119 0.36 8.91 4.69
N LEU A 120 1.32 8.37 3.94
CA LEU A 120 1.90 9.02 2.76
C LEU A 120 0.82 9.32 1.71
N VAL A 121 -0.02 8.35 1.38
CA VAL A 121 -1.13 8.51 0.43
C VAL A 121 -2.13 9.55 0.93
N TYR A 122 -2.41 9.58 2.23
CA TYR A 122 -3.26 10.62 2.83
C TYR A 122 -2.64 12.01 2.72
N VAL A 123 -1.34 12.17 2.99
CA VAL A 123 -0.62 13.43 2.83
C VAL A 123 -0.68 13.91 1.38
N ILE A 124 -0.45 13.02 0.40
CA ILE A 124 -0.60 13.35 -1.03
C ILE A 124 -2.03 13.83 -1.32
N ALA A 125 -3.05 13.15 -0.81
CA ALA A 125 -4.44 13.55 -0.99
C ALA A 125 -4.80 14.91 -0.34
N VAL A 126 -4.05 15.33 0.68
CA VAL A 126 -4.21 16.64 1.34
C VAL A 126 -3.50 17.74 0.56
N VAL A 127 -2.27 17.48 0.08
CA VAL A 127 -1.40 18.47 -0.57
C VAL A 127 -1.78 18.70 -2.03
N VAL A 128 -2.14 17.65 -2.76
CA VAL A 128 -2.48 17.78 -4.18
C VAL A 128 -3.86 18.43 -4.31
N PRO A 129 -3.95 19.63 -4.92
CA PRO A 129 -5.21 20.35 -5.03
C PRO A 129 -6.25 19.51 -5.76
N SER A 130 -7.41 19.35 -5.13
CA SER A 130 -8.59 18.97 -5.89
C SER A 130 -9.02 20.20 -6.68
N GLU A 131 -8.95 20.14 -8.02
CA GLU A 131 -9.34 21.24 -8.93
C GLU A 131 -10.72 21.85 -8.60
N SER A 132 -11.57 21.10 -7.88
CA SER A 132 -12.81 21.57 -7.27
C SER A 132 -12.69 22.79 -6.34
N ARG A 133 -11.50 23.10 -5.77
CA ARG A 133 -11.27 24.32 -4.96
C ARG A 133 -10.96 25.56 -5.78
N ALA A 134 -10.64 25.41 -7.07
CA ALA A 134 -10.28 26.55 -7.93
C ALA A 134 -11.50 27.28 -8.51
N MET A 135 -12.69 26.64 -8.54
CA MET A 135 -13.91 27.24 -9.10
C MET A 135 -14.79 27.98 -8.09
N THR A 136 -14.41 28.02 -6.81
CA THR A 136 -15.16 28.71 -5.74
C THR A 136 -14.42 29.92 -5.18
N LYS A 137 -13.64 30.61 -6.02
CA LYS A 137 -13.20 31.97 -5.72
C LYS A 137 -13.99 32.93 -6.62
N PRO A 138 -14.96 33.70 -6.08
CA PRO A 138 -15.46 34.88 -6.76
C PRO A 138 -14.39 35.97 -6.85
#